data_AF-A0A3A5BAT7-F1
#
_entry.id   AF-A0A3A5BAT7-F1
#
_cell.length_a   1.000
_cell.length_b   1.000
_cell.length_c   1.000
_cell.angle_alpha   90.00
_cell.angle_beta   90.00
_cell.angle_gamma   90.00
#
_symmetry.space_group_name_H-M   'P 1'
#
loop_
_entity.id
_entity.type
_entity.pdbx_description
1 polymer ?
#
loop_
_entity_poly.entity_id
_entity_poly.type
_entity_poly.pdbx_seq_one_letter_code
_entity_poly.pdbx_strand_id
1 'polypeptide(L)'
;MKAAIIFTGTGPILILTTFEKLDDPTLVAKLEAKGIKKYIASEVPLEKVKTKYGNHYQVVMGDLRQSDDLRVMDYNGYNVFYNFNFSEMSKPIYFEHKA
;
A
#
# COMPACT_ATOMS: atom_id res chain seq x y z
N MET A 1 6.25 6.83 -8.38
CA MET A 1 5.32 6.21 -7.41
C MET A 1 5.60 4.72 -7.34
N LYS A 2 5.45 4.14 -6.16
CA LYS A 2 5.55 2.71 -5.87
C LYS A 2 4.18 2.18 -5.50
N ALA A 3 4.00 0.87 -5.64
CA ALA A 3 2.85 0.17 -5.10
C ALA A 3 3.30 -0.79 -4.00
N ALA A 4 2.55 -0.85 -2.92
CA ALA A 4 2.86 -1.73 -1.80
C ALA A 4 1.61 -2.33 -1.19
N ILE A 5 1.71 -3.60 -0.80
CA ILE A 5 0.72 -4.27 0.02
C ILE A 5 1.12 -4.04 1.48
N ILE A 6 0.19 -3.50 2.26
CA ILE A 6 0.33 -3.32 3.71
C ILE A 6 -0.58 -4.34 4.38
N PHE A 7 0.00 -5.33 5.03
CA PHE A 7 -0.70 -6.28 5.87
C PHE A 7 -0.99 -5.63 7.22
N THR A 8 -2.27 -5.37 7.47
CA THR A 8 -2.76 -4.81 8.73
C THR A 8 -3.51 -5.89 9.52
N GLY A 9 -3.93 -5.58 10.76
CA GLY A 9 -4.66 -6.53 11.61
C GLY A 9 -6.00 -7.01 11.03
N THR A 10 -6.65 -6.22 10.17
CA THR A 10 -7.92 -6.59 9.53
C THR A 10 -7.76 -7.20 8.15
N GLY A 11 -6.53 -7.24 7.63
CA GLY A 11 -6.22 -7.75 6.29
C GLY A 11 -5.27 -6.85 5.50
N PRO A 12 -4.85 -7.29 4.31
CA PRO A 12 -3.99 -6.50 3.45
C PRO A 12 -4.76 -5.36 2.78
N ILE A 13 -4.10 -4.23 2.59
CA ILE A 13 -4.55 -3.13 1.74
C ILE A 13 -3.48 -2.85 0.69
N LEU A 14 -3.89 -2.36 -0.48
CA LEU A 14 -2.96 -1.94 -1.52
C LEU A 14 -2.86 -0.42 -1.53
N ILE A 15 -1.65 0.10 -1.39
CA ILE A 15 -1.37 1.54 -1.43
C ILE A 15 -0.50 1.90 -2.62
N LEU A 16 -0.61 3.15 -3.07
CA LEU A 16 0.35 3.81 -3.91
C LEU A 16 1.02 4.94 -3.14
N THR A 17 2.32 5.09 -3.31
CA THR A 17 3.10 6.04 -2.54
C THR A 17 4.23 6.67 -3.37
N THR A 18 4.63 7.89 -3.04
CA THR A 18 5.84 8.53 -3.60
C THR A 18 7.07 8.26 -2.73
N PHE A 19 6.89 7.77 -1.49
CA PHE A 19 7.99 7.46 -0.57
C PHE A 19 8.89 6.34 -1.13
N GLU A 20 10.20 6.51 -0.97
CA GLU A 20 11.18 5.52 -1.43
C GLU A 20 11.21 4.27 -0.55
N LYS A 21 10.85 4.39 0.72
CA LYS A 21 10.85 3.27 1.68
C LYS A 21 9.50 3.12 2.34
N LEU A 22 9.13 1.87 2.65
CA LEU A 22 7.86 1.55 3.30
C LEU A 22 7.90 1.73 4.83
N ASP A 23 9.07 2.06 5.38
CA ASP A 23 9.33 2.47 6.76
C ASP A 23 9.77 3.94 6.84
N ASP A 24 9.53 4.74 5.78
CA ASP A 24 9.77 6.18 5.83
C ASP A 24 8.98 6.81 7.00
N PRO A 25 9.61 7.62 7.87
CA PRO A 25 8.93 8.19 9.05
C PRO A 25 7.65 8.96 8.71
N THR A 26 7.59 9.62 7.55
CA THR A 26 6.41 10.37 7.11
C THR A 26 5.30 9.43 6.67
N LEU A 27 5.63 8.34 5.98
CA LEU A 27 4.67 7.30 5.62
C LEU A 27 4.11 6.62 6.88
N VAL A 28 5.00 6.26 7.81
CA VAL A 28 4.65 5.68 9.11
C VAL A 28 3.67 6.59 9.84
N ALA A 29 3.97 7.88 9.98
CA ALA A 29 3.08 8.83 10.65
C ALA A 29 1.70 8.92 9.98
N LYS A 30 1.64 8.87 8.63
CA LYS A 30 0.36 8.84 7.89
C LYS A 30 -0.43 7.54 8.13
N LEU A 31 0.25 6.40 8.24
CA LEU A 31 -0.37 5.11 8.57
C LEU A 31 -0.85 5.06 10.03
N GLU A 32 -0.06 5.60 10.95
CA GLU A 32 -0.42 5.70 12.38
C GLU A 32 -1.62 6.61 12.60
N ALA A 33 -1.72 7.74 11.88
CA ALA A 33 -2.89 8.61 11.89
C ALA A 33 -4.18 7.89 11.42
N LYS A 34 -4.03 6.79 10.67
CA LYS A 34 -5.13 5.88 10.27
C LYS A 34 -5.31 4.69 11.22
N GLY A 35 -4.61 4.67 12.36
CA GLY A 35 -4.67 3.61 13.36
C GLY A 35 -3.77 2.41 13.09
N ILE A 36 -2.95 2.45 12.03
CA ILE A 36 -2.07 1.33 11.65
C ILE A 36 -0.70 1.52 12.32
N LYS A 37 -0.55 0.99 13.53
CA LYS A 37 0.69 1.10 14.33
C LYS A 37 1.65 -0.07 14.19
N LYS A 38 1.19 -1.15 13.56
CA LYS A 38 1.96 -2.37 13.33
C LYS A 38 1.53 -2.96 12.00
N TYR A 39 2.47 -3.25 11.12
CA TYR A 39 2.19 -3.77 9.79
C TYR A 39 3.37 -4.52 9.20
N ILE A 40 3.07 -5.35 8.21
CA ILE A 40 4.07 -5.91 7.29
C ILE A 40 3.85 -5.23 5.94
N ALA A 41 4.91 -4.73 5.32
CA ALA A 41 4.81 -4.04 4.05
C ALA A 41 5.70 -4.72 3.01
N SER A 42 5.20 -4.85 1.79
CA SER A 42 5.98 -5.38 0.67
C SER A 42 5.62 -4.67 -0.62
N GLU A 43 6.64 -4.31 -1.40
CA GLU A 43 6.44 -3.67 -2.70
C GLU A 43 5.94 -4.70 -3.71
N VAL A 44 5.08 -4.26 -4.62
CA VAL A 44 4.60 -5.05 -5.76
C VAL A 44 4.82 -4.28 -7.06
N PRO A 45 4.94 -4.98 -8.22
CA PRO A 45 5.18 -4.33 -9.49
C PRO A 45 4.06 -3.35 -9.84
N LEU A 46 4.40 -2.07 -10.00
CA LEU A 46 3.41 -1.02 -10.31
C LEU A 46 2.66 -1.31 -11.61
N GLU A 47 3.34 -1.86 -12.63
CA GLU A 47 2.72 -2.21 -13.91
C GLU A 47 1.63 -3.27 -13.74
N LYS A 48 1.79 -4.23 -12.81
CA LYS A 48 0.72 -5.18 -12.49
C LYS A 48 -0.48 -4.51 -11.83
N VAL A 49 -0.25 -3.54 -10.96
CA VAL A 49 -1.33 -2.76 -10.35
C VAL A 49 -2.12 -2.02 -11.42
N LYS A 50 -1.43 -1.32 -12.33
CA LYS A 50 -2.08 -0.63 -13.46
C LYS A 50 -2.92 -1.58 -14.30
N THR A 51 -2.38 -2.74 -14.68
CA THR A 51 -3.09 -3.73 -15.51
C THR A 51 -4.28 -4.34 -14.79
N LYS A 52 -4.16 -4.69 -13.51
CA LYS A 52 -5.24 -5.35 -12.76
C LYS A 52 -6.37 -4.41 -12.36
N TYR A 53 -6.04 -3.17 -11.99
CA TYR A 53 -7.02 -2.19 -11.52
C TYR A 53 -7.54 -1.28 -12.64
N GLY A 54 -6.84 -1.19 -13.78
CA GLY A 54 -7.33 -0.54 -14.99
C GLY A 54 -7.90 0.86 -14.77
N ASN A 55 -9.19 1.05 -15.06
CA ASN A 55 -9.87 2.33 -14.87
C ASN A 55 -9.88 2.79 -13.39
N HIS A 56 -9.96 1.86 -12.44
CA HIS A 56 -9.91 2.20 -11.01
C HIS A 56 -8.57 2.85 -10.65
N TYR A 57 -7.47 2.39 -11.25
CA TYR A 57 -6.17 3.05 -11.09
C TYR A 57 -6.21 4.51 -11.52
N GLN A 58 -6.81 4.80 -12.69
CA GLN A 58 -6.91 6.17 -13.20
C GLN A 58 -7.77 7.07 -12.30
N VAL A 59 -8.88 6.53 -11.78
CA VAL A 59 -9.75 7.26 -10.84
C VAL A 59 -9.01 7.61 -9.56
N VAL A 60 -8.31 6.65 -8.95
CA VAL A 60 -7.52 6.88 -7.72
C VAL A 60 -6.38 7.88 -7.95
N MET A 61 -5.77 7.87 -9.14
CA MET A 61 -4.72 8.82 -9.52
C MET A 61 -5.26 10.24 -9.77
N GLY A 62 -6.47 10.37 -10.30
CA GLY A 62 -7.11 11.66 -10.55
C GLY A 62 -7.83 12.28 -9.33
N ASP A 63 -7.98 11.53 -8.24
CA ASP A 63 -8.69 12.00 -7.05
C ASP A 63 -7.87 13.06 -6.29
N LEU A 64 -8.37 14.30 -6.29
CA LEU A 64 -7.78 15.45 -5.57
C LEU A 64 -7.91 15.34 -4.05
N ARG A 65 -8.76 14.45 -3.52
CA ARG A 65 -8.97 14.28 -2.07
C ARG A 65 -7.92 13.38 -1.43
N GLN A 66 -7.18 12.60 -2.22
CA GLN A 66 -6.09 11.80 -1.70
C GLN A 66 -4.80 12.62 -1.71
N SER A 67 -3.99 12.48 -0.65
CA SER A 67 -2.70 13.17 -0.59
C SER A 67 -1.76 12.60 -1.64
N ASP A 68 -1.01 13.46 -2.34
CA ASP A 68 -0.10 13.04 -3.40
C ASP A 68 0.93 11.99 -2.94
N ASP A 69 1.31 12.01 -1.66
CA ASP A 69 2.33 11.08 -1.15
C ASP A 69 1.81 9.69 -0.76
N LEU A 70 0.49 9.56 -0.51
CA LEU A 70 -0.11 8.29 -0.08
C LEU A 70 -1.56 8.18 -0.54
N ARG A 71 -1.83 7.17 -1.36
CA ARG A 71 -3.12 6.84 -1.94
C ARG A 71 -3.48 5.40 -1.62
N VAL A 72 -4.73 5.11 -1.29
CA VAL A 72 -5.18 3.71 -1.11
C VAL A 72 -5.87 3.27 -2.39
N MET A 73 -5.31 2.23 -3.02
CA MET A 73 -5.83 1.64 -4.25
C MET A 73 -6.99 0.69 -3.96
N ASP A 74 -6.82 -0.20 -2.98
CA ASP A 74 -7.84 -1.19 -2.62
C ASP A 74 -7.84 -1.47 -1.12
N TYR A 75 -9.02 -1.39 -0.52
CA TYR A 75 -9.29 -1.71 0.87
C TYR A 75 -9.77 -3.16 1.07
N ASN A 76 -10.15 -3.84 -0.01
CA ASN A 76 -10.62 -5.22 0.03
C ASN A 76 -9.43 -6.18 0.03
N GLY A 77 -9.06 -6.63 1.23
CA GLY A 77 -7.92 -7.52 1.40
C GLY A 77 -8.04 -8.87 0.69
N TYR A 78 -9.26 -9.36 0.43
CA TYR A 78 -9.43 -10.56 -0.40
C TYR A 78 -8.94 -10.31 -1.83
N ASN A 79 -9.38 -9.21 -2.43
CA ASN A 79 -8.96 -8.82 -3.78
C ASN A 79 -7.46 -8.59 -3.86
N VAL A 80 -6.90 -7.86 -2.90
CA VAL A 80 -5.46 -7.58 -2.85
C VAL A 80 -4.68 -8.89 -2.78
N PHE A 81 -5.01 -9.77 -1.84
CA PHE A 81 -4.25 -10.99 -1.63
C PHE A 81 -4.42 -12.03 -2.74
N TYR A 82 -5.61 -12.10 -3.36
CA TYR A 82 -5.86 -12.98 -4.50
C TYR A 82 -5.09 -12.54 -5.77
N ASN A 83 -4.87 -11.23 -5.91
CA ASN A 83 -4.33 -10.68 -7.14
C ASN A 83 -2.81 -10.74 -7.28
N PHE A 84 -2.06 -10.86 -6.20
CA PHE A 84 -0.59 -10.83 -6.23
C PHE A 84 -0.01 -12.12 -5.65
N ASN A 85 0.90 -12.74 -6.41
CA ASN A 85 1.62 -13.92 -5.93
C ASN A 85 2.75 -13.48 -4.99
N PHE A 86 3.08 -14.30 -3.99
CA PHE A 86 4.22 -14.04 -3.11
C PHE A 86 5.56 -13.92 -3.84
N SER A 87 5.73 -14.59 -4.98
CA SER A 87 6.93 -14.46 -5.81
C SER A 87 7.11 -13.09 -6.45
N GLU A 88 6.05 -12.28 -6.49
CA GLU A 88 6.04 -10.93 -7.05
C GLU A 88 6.23 -9.86 -5.98
N MET A 89 6.15 -10.26 -4.71
CA MET A 89 6.29 -9.40 -3.56
C MET A 89 7.76 -9.26 -3.21
N SER A 90 8.21 -8.02 -2.98
CA SER A 90 9.57 -7.76 -2.51
C SER A 90 9.76 -8.24 -1.07
N LYS A 91 11.01 -8.26 -0.58
CA LYS A 91 11.31 -8.67 0.79
C LYS A 91 10.44 -7.87 1.79
N PRO A 92 9.70 -8.55 2.69
CA PRO A 92 8.81 -7.86 3.60
C PRO A 92 9.60 -7.00 4.59
N ILE A 93 9.05 -5.81 4.86
CA ILE A 93 9.46 -4.91 5.93
C ILE A 93 8.48 -5.12 7.09
N TYR A 94 9.01 -5.31 8.28
CA TYR A 94 8.24 -5.44 9.51
C TYR A 94 8.34 -4.12 10.27
N PHE A 95 7.20 -3.45 10.45
CA PHE A 95 7.12 -2.23 11.24
C PHE A 95 6.24 -2.46 12.46
N GLU A 96 6.73 -2.01 13.62
CA GLU A 96 6.01 -1.99 14.87
C GLU A 96 6.39 -0.72 15.62
N HIS A 97 5.39 0.12 15.91
CA HIS A 97 5.58 1.29 16.75
C HIS A 97 6.06 0.86 18.13
N LYS A 98 7.22 1.36 18.55
CA LYS A 98 7.73 1.14 19.90
C LYS A 98 7.13 2.21 20.81
N ALA A 99 6.42 1.74 21.83
CA ALA A 99 5.84 2.58 22.88
C ALA A 99 6.92 3.29 23.71
#